data_AF-A0A2W7MIB4-F1
#
_entry.id   AF-A0A2W7MIB4-F1
#
_cell.length_a   1.000
_cell.length_b   1.000
_cell.length_c   1.000
_cell.angle_alpha   90.00
_cell.angle_beta   90.00
_cell.angle_gamma   90.00
#
_symmetry.space_group_name_H-M   'P 1'
#
loop_
_entity.id
_entity.type
_entity.pdbx_description
1 polymer ?
#
loop_
_entity_poly.entity_id
_entity_poly.type
_entity_poly.pdbx_seq_one_letter_code
_entity_poly.pdbx_strand_id
1 'polypeptide(L)'
;MKEKWFGLKKDPINQVIQKIESIFQYNQIEIEFELKKLTKENNKLKTQLKEYSNKVLNSHDGQLLWELGKERISKITNHLQEQTDIEMQELKHFYSERNKLIQLQLEEIDLEIQSIEHKFTKIGQQIANMIEQLEVEETHEDSIQFSNENYVLVNDIDQNTEDNLDKDDLNLVEEEQSNDENPSGKNLLTAQSLSESREISSKSEKKLEEANESIRLGEDNLIEQINSIKSRYIVGKMAGKDLYDSQGNLIISKSQIITSQVVNKAHCEGELAELIVNMKISGLGED
;
A
#
# COMPACT_ATOMS: atom_id res chain seq x y z
N MET A 1 -53.14 -36.74 -6.91
CA MET A 1 -52.16 -36.30 -5.90
C MET A 1 -52.09 -34.78 -5.97
N LYS A 2 -52.38 -34.06 -4.88
CA LYS A 2 -52.28 -32.59 -4.88
C LYS A 2 -50.80 -32.22 -4.81
N GLU A 3 -50.24 -31.70 -5.90
CA GLU A 3 -48.87 -31.21 -5.99
C GLU A 3 -48.64 -30.12 -4.94
N LYS A 4 -48.00 -30.49 -3.84
CA LYS A 4 -47.47 -29.55 -2.86
C LYS A 4 -46.07 -29.20 -3.30
N TRP A 5 -45.86 -27.95 -3.72
CA TRP A 5 -44.52 -27.39 -3.84
C TRP A 5 -44.15 -26.86 -2.44
N PHE A 6 -43.15 -27.45 -1.80
CA PHE A 6 -42.65 -27.04 -0.48
C PHE A 6 -43.71 -26.97 0.65
N GLY A 7 -44.70 -27.86 0.64
CA GLY A 7 -45.71 -27.94 1.72
C GLY A 7 -46.79 -26.85 1.70
N LEU A 8 -46.71 -25.87 0.80
CA LEU A 8 -47.69 -24.80 0.61
C LEU A 8 -48.68 -25.15 -0.52
N LYS A 9 -49.89 -24.58 -0.47
CA LYS A 9 -50.87 -24.70 -1.56
C LYS A 9 -50.36 -23.90 -2.77
N LYS A 10 -50.49 -24.46 -3.98
CA LYS A 10 -50.02 -23.86 -5.24
C LYS A 10 -50.75 -22.54 -5.57
N ASP A 11 -52.04 -22.43 -5.23
CA ASP A 11 -52.87 -21.28 -5.63
C ASP A 11 -52.45 -19.96 -4.97
N PRO A 12 -52.23 -19.87 -3.63
CA PRO A 12 -51.72 -18.64 -3.01
C PRO A 12 -50.36 -18.21 -3.55
N ILE A 13 -49.47 -19.17 -3.83
CA ILE A 13 -48.14 -18.86 -4.40
C ILE A 13 -48.30 -18.24 -5.79
N ASN A 14 -49.11 -18.85 -6.66
CA ASN A 14 -49.36 -18.32 -8.00
C ASN A 14 -49.98 -16.91 -7.97
N GLN A 15 -50.89 -16.64 -7.02
CA GLN A 15 -51.45 -15.30 -6.86
C GLN A 15 -50.40 -14.27 -6.46
N VAL A 16 -49.49 -14.62 -5.55
CA VAL A 16 -48.38 -13.74 -5.15
C VAL A 16 -47.43 -13.52 -6.33
N ILE A 17 -47.09 -14.56 -7.08
CA ILE A 17 -46.24 -14.44 -8.28
C ILE A 17 -46.89 -13.52 -9.32
N GLN A 18 -48.18 -13.70 -9.63
CA GLN A 18 -48.90 -12.81 -10.55
C GLN A 18 -48.96 -11.36 -10.07
N LYS A 19 -49.11 -11.14 -8.76
CA LYS A 19 -49.08 -9.80 -8.18
C LYS A 19 -47.68 -9.18 -8.30
N ILE A 20 -46.62 -9.94 -8.05
CA ILE A 20 -45.24 -9.46 -8.22
C ILE A 20 -44.98 -9.14 -9.69
N GLU A 21 -45.41 -10.01 -10.61
CA GLU A 21 -45.23 -9.82 -12.05
C GLU A 21 -45.96 -8.57 -12.57
N SER A 22 -47.21 -8.35 -12.14
CA SER A 22 -47.95 -7.14 -12.51
C SER A 22 -47.33 -5.86 -11.94
N ILE A 23 -46.84 -5.87 -10.70
CA ILE A 23 -46.10 -4.74 -10.13
C ILE A 23 -44.81 -4.47 -10.93
N PHE A 24 -44.08 -5.51 -11.30
CA PHE A 24 -42.86 -5.38 -12.09
C PHE A 24 -43.13 -4.79 -13.48
N GLN A 25 -44.16 -5.28 -14.17
CA GLN A 25 -44.59 -4.75 -15.47
C GLN A 25 -45.03 -3.28 -15.37
N TYR A 26 -45.78 -2.90 -14.33
CA TYR A 26 -46.18 -1.52 -14.11
C TYR A 26 -44.96 -0.60 -13.91
N ASN A 27 -44.05 -0.99 -13.02
CA ASN A 27 -42.83 -0.22 -12.75
C ASN A 27 -41.95 -0.09 -14.00
N GLN A 28 -41.86 -1.16 -14.82
CA GLN A 28 -41.12 -1.12 -16.08
C GLN A 28 -41.72 -0.08 -17.04
N ILE A 29 -43.05 -0.06 -17.21
CA ILE A 29 -43.74 0.91 -18.08
C ILE A 29 -43.54 2.34 -17.56
N GLU A 30 -43.62 2.54 -16.25
CA GLU A 30 -43.42 3.85 -15.62
C GLU A 30 -42.00 4.39 -15.87
N ILE A 31 -40.98 3.55 -15.65
CA ILE A 31 -39.57 3.90 -15.92
C ILE A 31 -39.34 4.21 -17.40
N GLU A 32 -39.90 3.40 -18.32
CA GLU A 32 -39.79 3.64 -19.77
C GLU A 32 -40.43 4.98 -20.17
N PHE A 33 -41.56 5.33 -19.55
CA PHE A 33 -42.23 6.59 -19.78
C PHE A 33 -41.39 7.79 -19.30
N GLU A 34 -40.81 7.71 -18.10
CA GLU A 34 -39.93 8.75 -17.57
C GLU A 34 -38.67 8.92 -18.42
N LEU A 35 -38.02 7.83 -18.83
CA LEU A 35 -36.87 7.87 -19.74
C LEU A 35 -37.19 8.55 -21.06
N LYS A 36 -38.38 8.27 -21.64
CA LYS A 36 -38.82 8.91 -22.88
C LYS A 36 -39.09 10.41 -22.69
N LYS A 37 -39.63 10.81 -21.53
CA LYS A 37 -39.83 12.23 -21.18
C LYS A 37 -38.50 12.96 -21.04
N LEU A 38 -37.56 12.41 -20.27
CA LEU A 38 -36.22 12.95 -20.08
C LEU A 38 -35.45 13.06 -21.41
N THR A 39 -35.56 12.04 -22.26
CA THR A 39 -34.91 12.06 -23.59
C THR A 39 -35.44 13.20 -24.47
N LYS A 40 -36.76 13.44 -24.46
CA LYS A 40 -37.36 14.58 -25.19
C LYS A 40 -36.88 15.93 -24.65
N GLU A 41 -36.82 16.07 -23.33
CA GLU A 41 -36.34 17.27 -22.68
C GLU A 41 -34.86 17.54 -22.99
N ASN A 42 -34.01 16.52 -22.93
CA ASN A 42 -32.60 16.63 -23.28
C ASN A 42 -32.38 17.05 -24.74
N ASN A 43 -33.16 16.48 -25.67
CA ASN A 43 -33.12 16.87 -27.08
C ASN A 43 -33.59 18.32 -27.30
N LYS A 44 -34.60 18.77 -26.55
CA LYS A 44 -35.06 20.17 -26.57
C LYS A 44 -33.96 21.11 -26.07
N LEU A 45 -33.35 20.79 -24.93
CA LEU A 45 -32.24 21.58 -24.36
C LEU A 45 -31.05 21.65 -25.32
N LYS A 46 -30.66 20.52 -25.93
CA LYS A 46 -29.59 20.46 -26.92
C LYS A 46 -29.85 21.37 -28.13
N THR A 47 -31.09 21.43 -28.59
CA THR A 47 -31.51 22.30 -29.69
C THR A 47 -31.44 23.77 -29.29
N GLN A 48 -31.96 24.12 -28.10
CA GLN A 48 -31.88 25.47 -27.55
C GLN A 48 -30.43 25.94 -27.39
N LEU A 49 -29.55 25.07 -26.89
CA LEU A 49 -28.13 25.38 -26.68
C LEU A 49 -27.42 25.65 -28.01
N LYS A 50 -27.75 24.89 -29.06
CA LYS A 50 -27.25 25.14 -30.43
C LYS A 50 -27.73 26.48 -30.99
N GLU A 51 -28.99 26.84 -30.77
CA GLU A 51 -29.54 28.14 -31.18
C GLU A 51 -28.88 29.30 -30.44
N TYR A 52 -28.71 29.20 -29.12
CA TYR A 52 -28.01 30.22 -28.32
C TYR A 52 -26.55 30.36 -28.74
N SER A 53 -25.83 29.25 -28.94
CA SER A 53 -24.45 29.26 -29.42
C SER A 53 -24.33 29.98 -30.76
N ASN A 54 -25.21 29.68 -31.73
CA ASN A 54 -25.23 30.36 -33.02
C ASN A 54 -25.55 31.86 -32.89
N LYS A 55 -26.47 32.25 -32.00
CA LYS A 55 -26.79 33.67 -31.76
C LYS A 55 -25.61 34.43 -31.18
N VAL A 56 -24.89 33.84 -30.23
CA VAL A 56 -23.71 34.46 -29.60
C VAL A 56 -22.56 34.55 -30.59
N LEU A 57 -22.27 33.48 -31.34
CA LEU A 57 -21.19 33.44 -32.34
C LEU A 57 -21.39 34.46 -33.48
N ASN A 58 -22.63 34.75 -33.85
CA ASN A 58 -22.93 35.74 -34.90
C ASN A 58 -22.87 37.19 -34.41
N SER A 59 -22.71 37.43 -33.11
CA SER A 59 -22.43 38.76 -32.56
C SER A 59 -20.91 38.98 -32.48
N HIS A 60 -20.41 40.11 -32.96
CA HIS A 60 -18.97 40.44 -32.93
C HIS A 60 -18.41 40.35 -31.50
N ASP A 61 -19.18 40.81 -30.51
CA ASP A 61 -18.82 40.72 -29.08
C ASP A 61 -18.75 39.28 -28.57
N GLY A 62 -19.62 38.40 -29.07
CA GLY A 62 -19.61 36.97 -28.73
C GLY A 62 -18.42 36.22 -29.32
N GLN A 63 -17.94 36.63 -30.50
CA GLN A 63 -16.71 36.07 -31.07
C GLN A 63 -15.48 36.48 -30.26
N LEU A 64 -15.36 37.75 -29.85
CA LEU A 64 -14.28 38.22 -28.98
C LEU A 64 -14.28 37.51 -27.62
N LEU A 65 -15.46 37.37 -27.00
CA LEU A 65 -15.62 36.66 -25.74
C LEU A 65 -15.22 35.18 -25.85
N TRP A 66 -15.55 34.54 -26.98
CA TRP A 66 -15.18 33.16 -27.26
C TRP A 66 -13.66 32.99 -27.44
N GLU A 67 -13.00 33.90 -28.14
CA GLU A 67 -11.54 33.91 -28.29
C GLU A 67 -10.83 34.10 -26.94
N LEU A 68 -11.28 35.08 -26.14
CA LEU A 68 -10.78 35.27 -24.76
C LEU A 68 -11.04 34.05 -23.87
N GLY A 69 -12.20 33.40 -24.03
CA GLY A 69 -12.55 32.17 -23.34
C GLY A 69 -11.60 31.03 -23.70
N LYS A 70 -11.32 30.83 -24.99
CA LYS A 70 -10.35 29.85 -25.47
C LYS A 70 -8.94 30.11 -24.94
N GLU A 71 -8.48 31.35 -24.99
CA GLU A 71 -7.17 31.74 -24.47
C GLU A 71 -7.08 31.44 -22.96
N ARG A 72 -8.10 31.82 -22.19
CA ARG A 72 -8.14 31.57 -20.75
C ARG A 72 -8.19 30.08 -20.42
N ILE A 73 -9.01 29.30 -21.12
CA ILE A 73 -9.08 27.84 -20.95
C ILE A 73 -7.72 27.22 -21.26
N SER A 74 -7.08 27.61 -22.36
CA SER A 74 -5.74 27.12 -22.71
C SER A 74 -4.70 27.44 -21.63
N LYS A 75 -4.71 28.65 -21.05
CA LYS A 75 -3.83 29.00 -19.92
C LYS A 75 -4.10 28.15 -18.69
N ILE A 76 -5.37 27.92 -18.35
CA ILE A 76 -5.75 27.07 -17.22
C ILE A 76 -5.30 25.62 -17.46
N THR A 77 -5.52 25.08 -18.66
CA THR A 77 -5.10 23.73 -19.03
C THR A 77 -3.58 23.58 -18.94
N ASN A 78 -2.81 24.55 -19.45
CA ASN A 78 -1.35 24.52 -19.34
C ASN A 78 -0.89 24.56 -17.88
N HIS A 79 -1.49 25.42 -17.06
CA HIS A 79 -1.14 25.50 -15.64
C HIS A 79 -1.46 24.20 -14.88
N LEU A 80 -2.60 23.57 -15.16
CA LEU A 80 -2.94 22.27 -14.58
C LEU A 80 -1.99 21.17 -15.04
N GLN A 81 -1.56 21.20 -16.30
CA GLN A 81 -0.55 20.27 -16.82
C GLN A 81 0.80 20.46 -16.11
N GLU A 82 1.27 21.70 -15.99
CA GLU A 82 2.50 22.04 -15.26
C GLU A 82 2.43 21.57 -13.79
N GLN A 83 1.29 21.79 -13.13
CA GLN A 83 1.07 21.31 -11.77
C GLN A 83 1.15 19.78 -11.68
N THR A 84 0.50 19.08 -12.61
CA THR A 84 0.53 17.61 -12.68
C THR A 84 1.95 17.09 -12.89
N ASP A 85 2.73 17.75 -13.75
CA ASP A 85 4.12 17.38 -14.02
C ASP A 85 5.01 17.58 -12.78
N ILE A 86 4.79 18.65 -12.01
CA ILE A 86 5.49 18.91 -10.74
C ILE A 86 5.15 17.81 -9.72
N GLU A 87 3.87 17.53 -9.50
CA GLU A 87 3.42 16.49 -8.56
C GLU A 87 3.98 15.11 -8.95
N MET A 88 4.03 14.79 -10.24
CA MET A 88 4.62 13.54 -10.74
C MET A 88 6.14 13.47 -10.51
N GLN A 89 6.86 14.59 -10.67
CA GLN A 89 8.29 14.66 -10.38
C GLN A 89 8.59 14.48 -8.89
N GLU A 90 7.82 15.12 -8.01
CA GLU A 90 7.92 14.95 -6.56
C GLU A 90 7.66 13.50 -6.15
N LEU A 91 6.63 12.88 -6.73
CA LEU A 91 6.31 11.49 -6.46
C LEU A 91 7.45 10.55 -6.91
N LYS A 92 8.01 10.79 -8.11
CA LYS A 92 9.15 10.03 -8.62
C LYS A 92 10.38 10.17 -7.72
N HIS A 93 10.65 11.38 -7.24
CA HIS A 93 11.72 11.65 -6.30
C HIS A 93 11.52 10.87 -4.99
N PHE A 94 10.33 10.98 -4.40
CA PHE A 94 9.96 10.27 -3.18
C PHE A 94 10.15 8.75 -3.28
N TYR A 95 9.66 8.13 -4.36
CA TYR A 95 9.85 6.69 -4.57
C TYR A 95 11.32 6.32 -4.82
N SER A 96 12.09 7.17 -5.49
CA SER A 96 13.52 6.93 -5.68
C SER A 96 14.28 6.94 -4.35
N GLU A 97 13.99 7.87 -3.45
CA GLU A 97 14.59 7.92 -2.11
C GLU A 97 14.18 6.70 -1.27
N ARG A 98 12.89 6.35 -1.28
CA ARG A 98 12.40 5.18 -0.57
C ARG A 98 13.04 3.88 -1.09
N ASN A 99 13.21 3.75 -2.40
CA ASN A 99 13.88 2.59 -2.98
C ASN A 99 15.36 2.51 -2.58
N LYS A 100 16.08 3.64 -2.51
CA LYS A 100 17.45 3.67 -1.98
C LYS A 100 17.51 3.21 -0.54
N LEU A 101 16.57 3.65 0.30
CA LEU A 101 16.51 3.22 1.70
C LEU A 101 16.26 1.71 1.82
N ILE A 102 15.30 1.18 1.05
CA ILE A 102 15.03 -0.26 1.00
C ILE A 102 16.28 -1.03 0.56
N GLN A 103 17.03 -0.55 -0.43
CA GLN A 103 18.28 -1.17 -0.86
C GLN A 103 19.33 -1.20 0.25
N LEU A 104 19.50 -0.11 0.99
CA LEU A 104 20.42 -0.07 2.14
C LEU A 104 20.01 -1.06 3.24
N GLN A 105 18.71 -1.18 3.52
CA GLN A 105 18.21 -2.15 4.50
C GLN A 105 18.42 -3.60 4.05
N LEU A 106 18.26 -3.89 2.75
CA LEU A 106 18.58 -5.21 2.22
C LEU A 106 20.07 -5.53 2.37
N GLU A 107 20.95 -4.57 2.08
CA GLU A 107 22.39 -4.73 2.26
C GLU A 107 22.77 -4.97 3.73
N GLU A 108 22.11 -4.27 4.67
CA GLU A 108 22.29 -4.49 6.11
C GLU A 108 21.86 -5.89 6.55
N ILE A 109 20.70 -6.37 6.09
CA ILE A 109 20.20 -7.72 6.40
C ILE A 109 21.16 -8.78 5.82
N ASP A 110 21.66 -8.60 4.59
CA ASP A 110 22.62 -9.53 3.98
C ASP A 110 23.91 -9.64 4.79
N LEU A 111 24.42 -8.52 5.33
CA LEU A 111 25.58 -8.51 6.22
C LEU A 111 25.30 -9.23 7.54
N GLU A 112 24.09 -9.07 8.11
CA GLU A 112 23.68 -9.78 9.32
C GLU A 112 23.62 -11.30 9.08
N ILE A 113 23.02 -11.73 7.97
CA ILE A 113 22.97 -13.13 7.54
C ILE A 113 24.38 -13.72 7.46
N GLN A 114 25.30 -13.05 6.75
CA GLN A 114 26.70 -13.50 6.64
C GLN A 114 27.39 -13.60 8.00
N SER A 115 27.13 -12.66 8.91
CA SER A 115 27.67 -12.74 10.28
C SER A 115 27.14 -13.95 11.05
N ILE A 116 25.86 -14.28 10.88
CA ILE A 116 25.22 -15.43 11.52
C ILE A 116 25.78 -16.73 10.94
N GLU A 117 25.87 -16.85 9.61
CA GLU A 117 26.47 -18.00 8.91
C GLU A 117 27.90 -18.27 9.37
N HIS A 118 28.71 -17.21 9.55
CA HIS A 118 30.06 -17.33 10.07
C HIS A 118 30.09 -17.89 11.50
N LYS A 119 29.20 -17.43 12.38
CA LYS A 119 29.08 -17.94 13.76
C LYS A 119 28.66 -19.42 13.76
N PHE A 120 27.69 -19.80 12.93
CA PHE A 120 27.27 -21.21 12.79
C PHE A 120 28.40 -22.09 12.28
N THR A 121 29.16 -21.63 11.28
CA THR A 121 30.34 -22.34 10.78
C THR A 121 31.36 -22.59 11.88
N LYS A 122 31.63 -21.57 12.73
CA LYS A 122 32.53 -21.70 13.87
C LYS A 122 32.04 -22.70 14.91
N ILE A 123 30.73 -22.68 15.22
CA ILE A 123 30.12 -23.65 16.14
C ILE A 123 30.22 -25.07 15.55
N GLY A 124 29.93 -25.24 14.26
CA GLY A 124 30.07 -26.53 13.57
C GLY A 124 31.48 -27.09 13.64
N GLN A 125 32.50 -26.24 13.44
CA GLN A 125 33.91 -26.61 13.61
C GLN A 125 34.24 -27.02 15.06
N GLN A 126 33.71 -26.30 16.06
CA GLN A 126 33.90 -26.66 17.46
C GLN A 126 33.30 -28.03 17.79
N ILE A 127 32.10 -28.32 17.28
CA ILE A 127 31.44 -29.61 17.45
C ILE A 127 32.25 -30.72 16.76
N ALA A 128 32.71 -30.52 15.53
CA ALA A 128 33.54 -31.49 14.81
C ALA A 128 34.83 -31.82 15.59
N ASN A 129 35.51 -30.81 16.13
CA ASN A 129 36.71 -31.02 16.95
C ASN A 129 36.41 -31.79 18.24
N MET A 130 35.26 -31.56 18.89
CA MET A 130 34.87 -32.31 20.09
C MET A 130 34.58 -33.78 19.76
N ILE A 131 33.97 -34.07 18.61
CA ILE A 131 33.73 -35.45 18.14
C ILE A 131 35.06 -36.15 17.86
N GLU A 132 35.99 -35.50 17.16
CA GLU A 132 37.33 -36.05 16.87
C GLU A 132 38.11 -36.36 18.16
N GLN A 133 37.98 -35.52 19.20
CA GLN A 133 38.59 -35.79 20.50
C GLN A 133 37.99 -37.03 21.19
N LEU A 134 36.67 -37.21 21.12
CA LEU A 134 35.99 -38.38 21.70
C LEU A 134 36.38 -39.68 20.98
N GLU A 135 36.49 -39.66 19.65
CA GLU A 135 36.93 -40.83 18.86
C GLU A 135 38.37 -41.25 19.21
N VAL A 136 39.26 -40.29 19.49
CA VAL A 136 40.63 -40.60 19.92
C VAL A 136 40.65 -41.25 21.31
N GLU A 137 39.81 -40.80 22.24
CA GLU A 137 39.71 -41.35 23.60
C GLU A 137 39.21 -42.81 23.59
N GLU A 138 38.23 -43.16 22.76
CA GLU A 138 37.72 -44.54 22.63
C GLU A 138 38.83 -45.52 22.16
N THR A 139 39.71 -45.10 21.24
CA THR A 139 40.80 -45.97 20.76
C THR A 139 41.85 -46.32 21.83
N HIS A 140 41.90 -45.58 22.95
CA HIS A 140 42.80 -45.89 24.05
C HIS A 140 42.21 -46.88 25.08
N GLU A 141 40.89 -46.93 25.26
CA GLU A 141 40.24 -47.91 26.15
C GLU A 141 40.18 -49.32 25.56
N ASP A 142 40.05 -49.46 24.24
CA ASP A 142 39.99 -50.76 23.55
C ASP A 142 41.32 -51.55 23.54
N SER A 143 42.42 -50.95 24.01
CA SER A 143 43.69 -51.66 24.20
C SER A 143 43.82 -52.38 25.55
N ILE A 144 42.83 -52.24 26.44
CA ILE A 144 42.78 -52.91 27.75
C ILE A 144 41.45 -53.67 27.89
N GLN A 145 41.48 -54.95 27.53
CA GLN A 145 40.52 -56.02 27.85
C GLN A 145 39.35 -56.30 26.89
N PHE A 146 39.57 -57.37 26.12
CA PHE A 146 38.67 -58.53 25.95
C PHE A 146 37.27 -58.32 25.34
N SER A 147 37.11 -58.92 24.17
CA SER A 147 36.00 -59.81 23.80
C SER A 147 34.78 -59.77 24.71
N ASN A 148 33.75 -59.06 24.29
CA ASN A 148 32.39 -59.47 24.59
C ASN A 148 31.49 -59.13 23.41
N GLU A 149 30.84 -60.18 22.93
CA GLU A 149 29.83 -60.18 21.89
C GLU A 149 28.62 -59.32 22.28
N ASN A 150 27.94 -58.89 21.23
CA ASN A 150 26.67 -58.14 21.19
C ASN A 150 26.81 -56.64 21.41
N TYR A 151 26.62 -55.87 20.34
CA TYR A 151 25.39 -55.07 20.25
C TYR A 151 25.01 -54.77 18.79
N VAL A 152 23.87 -55.35 18.46
CA VAL A 152 22.85 -55.08 17.44
C VAL A 152 22.99 -53.78 16.63
N LEU A 153 23.07 -53.98 15.30
CA LEU A 153 22.72 -53.03 14.24
C LEU A 153 21.39 -52.32 14.51
N VAL A 154 21.41 -50.99 14.55
CA VAL A 154 20.27 -50.16 14.13
C VAL A 154 20.81 -49.14 13.13
N ASN A 155 21.15 -49.63 11.94
CA ASN A 155 21.03 -48.83 10.73
C ASN A 155 19.55 -48.83 10.38
N ASP A 156 18.93 -47.65 10.34
CA ASP A 156 17.81 -47.27 9.48
C ASP A 156 17.22 -45.98 10.05
N ILE A 157 17.94 -44.87 9.83
CA ILE A 157 17.32 -43.53 9.89
C ILE A 157 17.14 -43.09 8.44
N ASP A 158 15.90 -43.25 8.00
CA ASP A 158 15.34 -42.87 6.71
C ASP A 158 15.86 -41.52 6.20
N GLN A 159 16.54 -41.55 5.06
CA GLN A 159 16.81 -40.39 4.19
C GLN A 159 15.62 -40.10 3.26
N ASN A 160 14.41 -39.98 3.78
CA ASN A 160 13.24 -39.65 2.96
C ASN A 160 12.42 -38.53 3.57
N THR A 161 12.80 -37.30 3.26
CA THR A 161 11.86 -36.18 3.08
C THR A 161 12.56 -35.14 2.20
N GLU A 162 12.79 -35.53 0.95
CA GLU A 162 12.78 -34.54 -0.13
C GLU A 162 11.38 -33.93 -0.14
N ASP A 163 11.28 -32.69 0.35
CA ASP A 163 10.13 -31.84 0.13
C ASP A 163 9.96 -31.66 -1.39
N ASN A 164 9.03 -32.44 -1.94
CA ASN A 164 8.28 -32.10 -3.13
C ASN A 164 7.53 -30.79 -2.83
N LEU A 165 8.19 -29.65 -3.07
CA LEU A 165 7.49 -28.43 -3.41
C LEU A 165 7.05 -28.57 -4.87
N ASP A 166 5.81 -29.02 -5.02
CA ASP A 166 5.03 -28.93 -6.24
C ASP A 166 5.25 -27.56 -6.88
N LYS A 167 5.90 -27.60 -8.04
CA LYS A 167 5.86 -26.53 -9.02
C LYS A 167 4.44 -26.54 -9.59
N ASP A 168 3.52 -25.94 -8.86
CA ASP A 168 2.25 -25.54 -9.44
C ASP A 168 2.53 -24.51 -10.53
N ASP A 169 2.36 -24.98 -11.76
CA ASP A 169 2.28 -24.23 -12.99
C ASP A 169 1.19 -23.14 -12.86
N LEU A 170 1.56 -21.97 -12.34
CA LEU A 170 0.88 -20.73 -12.66
C LEU A 170 1.37 -20.22 -14.01
N ASN A 171 0.87 -20.89 -15.07
CA ASN A 171 0.75 -20.31 -16.40
C ASN A 171 -0.26 -19.14 -16.33
N LEU A 172 0.22 -17.96 -15.92
CA LEU A 172 -0.45 -16.70 -16.24
C LEU A 172 0.02 -16.29 -17.64
N VAL A 173 -0.82 -16.65 -18.60
CA VAL A 173 -0.82 -16.10 -19.96
C VAL A 173 -1.11 -14.60 -19.85
N GLU A 174 -0.06 -13.79 -19.85
CA GLU A 174 -0.15 -12.40 -20.30
C GLU A 174 0.20 -12.37 -21.79
N GLU A 175 -0.81 -12.65 -22.62
CA GLU A 175 -0.85 -12.10 -23.97
C GLU A 175 -1.26 -10.63 -23.85
N GLU A 176 -0.31 -9.69 -23.91
CA GLU A 176 -0.49 -8.49 -24.73
C GLU A 176 0.84 -8.12 -25.38
N GLN A 177 0.90 -8.44 -26.68
CA GLN A 177 1.84 -7.88 -27.63
C GLN A 177 1.60 -6.36 -27.71
N SER A 178 2.64 -5.56 -27.63
CA SER A 178 3.31 -5.05 -28.84
C SER A 178 4.15 -3.79 -28.57
N ASN A 179 5.35 -3.84 -29.14
CA ASN A 179 6.12 -2.73 -29.68
C ASN A 179 6.63 -1.68 -28.69
N ASP A 180 7.90 -1.82 -28.29
CA ASP A 180 8.80 -0.71 -28.56
C ASP A 180 10.20 -1.18 -28.94
N GLU A 181 10.72 -0.50 -29.95
CA GLU A 181 11.96 -0.81 -30.64
C GLU A 181 13.19 -0.45 -29.77
N ASN A 182 14.19 -1.32 -29.88
CA ASN A 182 15.61 -1.11 -29.59
C ASN A 182 16.11 0.35 -29.85
N PRO A 183 17.18 0.84 -29.19
CA PRO A 183 18.50 0.24 -29.46
C PRO A 183 19.51 0.22 -28.30
N SER A 184 20.18 -0.93 -28.19
CA SER A 184 21.65 -1.07 -28.26
C SER A 184 22.50 -0.08 -27.43
N GLY A 185 22.73 -0.43 -26.15
CA GLY A 185 23.85 0.08 -25.36
C GLY A 185 24.81 -1.04 -24.95
N LYS A 186 25.80 -1.35 -25.80
CA LYS A 186 26.92 -2.25 -25.46
C LYS A 186 27.78 -1.59 -24.37
N ASN A 187 27.70 -2.07 -23.13
CA ASN A 187 28.74 -1.81 -22.13
C ASN A 187 29.47 -3.12 -21.81
N LEU A 188 30.64 -3.21 -22.45
CA LEU A 188 31.69 -4.18 -22.22
C LEU A 188 32.35 -3.86 -20.87
N LEU A 189 31.97 -4.57 -19.81
CA LEU A 189 32.67 -4.48 -18.52
C LEU A 189 33.93 -5.35 -18.58
N THR A 190 35.05 -4.67 -18.78
CA THR A 190 36.40 -5.22 -18.70
C THR A 190 36.75 -5.53 -17.25
N ALA A 191 36.97 -6.80 -16.94
CA ALA A 191 37.54 -7.25 -15.69
C ALA A 191 39.03 -6.87 -15.64
N GLN A 192 39.35 -5.70 -15.10
CA GLN A 192 40.72 -5.31 -14.74
C GLN A 192 40.71 -4.13 -13.75
N SER A 193 40.43 -4.40 -12.48
CA SER A 193 40.92 -3.55 -11.39
C SER A 193 40.79 -4.26 -10.05
N LEU A 194 41.75 -5.16 -9.79
CA LEU A 194 41.91 -5.90 -8.54
C LEU A 194 43.37 -5.75 -8.12
N SER A 195 43.79 -4.53 -7.76
CA SER A 195 45.13 -4.26 -7.23
C SER A 195 45.22 -2.87 -6.59
N GLU A 196 44.58 -2.62 -5.44
CA GLU A 196 45.00 -1.52 -4.56
C GLU A 196 44.38 -1.67 -3.15
N SER A 197 44.90 -2.64 -2.40
CA SER A 197 44.63 -2.80 -0.97
C SER A 197 45.93 -2.62 -0.19
N ARG A 198 46.26 -1.38 0.18
CA ARG A 198 47.07 -1.07 1.36
C ARG A 198 47.06 0.45 1.63
N GLU A 199 46.86 0.80 2.90
CA GLU A 199 46.90 2.14 3.51
C GLU A 199 45.57 2.92 3.66
N ILE A 200 44.61 2.40 4.45
CA ILE A 200 43.64 3.27 5.15
C ILE A 200 43.32 2.69 6.53
N SER A 201 44.15 3.00 7.54
CA SER A 201 43.93 2.60 8.95
C SER A 201 43.66 3.77 9.90
N SER A 202 43.36 4.97 9.40
CA SER A 202 43.15 6.16 10.26
C SER A 202 42.04 7.11 9.83
N LYS A 203 41.12 6.68 8.94
CA LYS A 203 39.99 7.49 8.45
C LYS A 203 38.61 7.03 8.96
N SER A 204 38.55 6.02 9.83
CA SER A 204 37.31 5.37 10.26
C SER A 204 36.52 6.12 11.35
N GLU A 205 37.11 7.08 12.06
CA GLU A 205 36.39 7.79 13.14
C GLU A 205 35.57 8.99 12.65
N LYS A 206 35.96 9.65 11.55
CA LYS A 206 35.17 10.78 10.99
C LYS A 206 33.96 10.36 10.16
N LYS A 207 33.91 9.12 9.69
CA LYS A 207 32.81 8.63 8.84
C LYS A 207 31.60 8.14 9.65
N LEU A 208 31.75 7.98 10.98
CA LEU A 208 30.69 7.52 11.87
C LEU A 208 29.81 8.67 12.41
N GLU A 209 30.34 9.89 12.50
CA GLU A 209 29.56 11.07 12.91
C GLU A 209 28.61 11.54 11.80
N GLU A 210 29.05 11.54 10.54
CA GLU A 210 28.21 11.93 9.38
C GLU A 210 27.07 10.93 9.13
N ALA A 211 27.24 9.65 9.47
CA ALA A 211 26.20 8.63 9.34
C ALA A 211 25.13 8.71 10.45
N ASN A 212 25.49 9.20 11.65
CA ASN A 212 24.52 9.38 12.73
C ASN A 212 23.68 10.66 12.57
N GLU A 213 24.18 11.67 11.85
CA GLU A 213 23.45 12.91 11.60
C GLU A 213 22.37 12.74 10.52
N SER A 214 22.60 11.87 9.52
CA SER A 214 21.60 11.54 8.48
C SER A 214 20.45 10.68 9.01
N ILE A 215 20.69 9.82 10.01
CA ILE A 215 19.64 9.02 10.66
C ILE A 215 18.69 9.92 11.47
N ARG A 216 19.21 10.92 12.19
CA ARG A 216 18.40 11.87 12.97
C ARG A 216 17.47 12.72 12.10
N LEU A 217 17.94 13.15 10.93
CA LEU A 217 17.11 13.90 9.98
C LEU A 217 15.96 13.05 9.39
N GLY A 218 16.15 11.74 9.29
CA GLY A 218 15.10 10.81 8.85
C GLY A 218 14.00 10.62 9.89
N GLU A 219 14.37 10.54 11.17
CA GLU A 219 13.42 10.33 12.28
C GLU A 219 12.46 11.52 12.47
N ASP A 220 12.97 12.75 12.45
CA ASP A 220 12.15 13.96 12.60
C ASP A 220 11.13 14.07 11.45
N ASN A 221 11.55 13.77 10.22
CA ASN A 221 10.67 13.79 9.04
C ASN A 221 9.59 12.70 9.12
N LEU A 222 9.93 11.51 9.63
CA LEU A 222 8.97 10.43 9.83
C LEU A 222 7.93 10.77 10.90
N ILE A 223 8.33 11.42 11.98
CA ILE A 223 7.43 11.90 13.03
C ILE A 223 6.46 12.96 12.47
N GLU A 224 6.96 13.93 11.69
CA GLU A 224 6.13 14.93 11.02
C GLU A 224 5.12 14.29 10.06
N GLN A 225 5.54 13.30 9.27
CA GLN A 225 4.65 12.56 8.37
C GLN A 225 3.54 11.83 9.14
N ILE A 226 3.88 11.12 10.22
CA ILE A 226 2.89 10.45 11.08
C ILE A 226 1.90 11.46 11.64
N ASN A 227 2.37 12.60 12.12
CA ASN A 227 1.53 13.66 12.67
C ASN A 227 0.63 14.29 11.60
N SER A 228 1.12 14.41 10.36
CA SER A 228 0.32 14.91 9.24
C SER A 228 -0.81 13.95 8.87
N ILE A 229 -0.56 12.64 8.88
CA ILE A 229 -1.55 11.60 8.58
C ILE A 229 -2.63 11.56 9.66
N LYS A 230 -2.22 11.58 10.94
CA LYS A 230 -3.13 11.64 12.08
C LYS A 230 -4.03 12.87 12.00
N SER A 231 -3.45 14.04 11.73
CA SER A 231 -4.20 15.29 11.60
C SER A 231 -5.24 15.22 10.48
N ARG A 232 -4.86 14.68 9.31
CA ARG A 232 -5.76 14.53 8.15
C ARG A 232 -6.94 13.60 8.42
N TYR A 233 -6.74 12.55 9.23
CA TYR A 233 -7.78 11.59 9.59
C TYR A 233 -8.82 12.14 10.58
N ILE A 234 -8.43 13.10 11.42
CA ILE A 234 -9.28 13.65 12.48
C ILE A 234 -10.10 14.84 11.96
N VAL A 235 -9.52 15.67 11.09
CA VAL A 235 -10.19 16.85 10.54
C VAL A 235 -11.45 16.46 9.76
N GLY A 236 -12.55 17.17 10.04
CA GLY A 236 -13.86 16.93 9.42
C GLY A 236 -14.77 15.98 10.19
N LYS A 237 -14.25 15.26 11.20
CA LYS A 237 -15.08 14.44 12.11
C LYS A 237 -15.75 15.31 13.16
N MET A 238 -16.73 14.78 13.88
CA MET A 238 -17.42 15.50 14.95
C MET A 238 -16.84 15.15 16.32
N ALA A 239 -16.72 16.12 17.23
CA ALA A 239 -16.34 15.85 18.61
C ALA A 239 -17.51 15.15 19.36
N GLY A 240 -17.25 14.05 20.07
CA GLY A 240 -18.29 13.35 20.82
C GLY A 240 -18.50 13.86 22.26
N LYS A 241 -17.55 14.64 22.79
CA LYS A 241 -17.60 15.30 24.09
C LYS A 241 -16.94 16.68 24.01
N ASP A 242 -17.25 17.53 24.99
CA ASP A 242 -16.52 18.77 25.20
C ASP A 242 -15.09 18.42 25.62
N LEU A 243 -14.10 19.08 25.00
CA LEU A 243 -12.69 18.92 25.33
C LEU A 243 -12.17 20.24 25.90
N TYR A 244 -11.49 20.18 27.04
CA TYR A 244 -10.93 21.33 27.75
C TYR A 244 -9.41 21.19 27.82
N ASP A 245 -8.70 22.31 27.85
CA ASP A 245 -7.27 22.32 28.13
C ASP A 245 -6.97 22.18 29.64
N SER A 246 -5.69 22.10 29.98
CA SER A 246 -5.21 21.99 31.36
C SER A 246 -5.62 23.15 32.28
N GLN A 247 -6.01 24.30 31.70
CA GLN A 247 -6.48 25.49 32.41
C GLN A 247 -8.01 25.55 32.51
N GLY A 248 -8.72 24.59 31.92
CA GLY A 248 -10.18 24.55 31.87
C GLY A 248 -10.79 25.42 30.77
N ASN A 249 -10.01 25.92 29.80
CA ASN A 249 -10.59 26.58 28.63
C ASN A 249 -11.06 25.54 27.63
N LEU A 250 -12.22 25.81 27.03
CA LEU A 250 -12.79 24.94 26.01
C LEU A 250 -11.93 24.93 24.74
N ILE A 251 -11.56 23.74 24.27
CA ILE A 251 -10.88 23.51 22.99
C ILE A 251 -11.92 23.30 21.87
N ILE A 252 -12.88 22.40 22.10
CA ILE A 252 -13.98 22.12 21.17
C ILE A 252 -15.21 21.64 21.94
N SER A 253 -16.40 22.09 21.52
CA SER A 253 -17.68 21.58 22.06
C SER A 253 -18.09 20.26 21.42
N LYS A 254 -18.84 19.46 22.17
CA LYS A 254 -19.56 18.29 21.68
C LYS A 254 -20.38 18.63 20.43
N SER A 255 -20.38 17.71 19.48
CA SER A 255 -21.04 17.80 18.18
C SER A 255 -20.54 18.91 17.25
N GLN A 256 -19.41 19.55 17.53
CA GLN A 256 -18.77 20.43 16.55
C GLN A 256 -17.81 19.68 15.63
N ILE A 257 -17.64 20.19 14.41
CA ILE A 257 -16.69 19.67 13.43
C ILE A 257 -15.27 20.01 13.88
N ILE A 258 -14.41 19.00 13.89
CA ILE A 258 -13.01 19.13 14.25
C ILE A 258 -12.26 19.79 13.09
N THR A 259 -11.71 20.98 13.32
CA THR A 259 -10.89 21.73 12.35
C THR A 259 -9.40 21.52 12.61
N SER A 260 -8.53 21.87 11.65
CA SER A 260 -7.07 21.77 11.82
C SER A 260 -6.56 22.61 13.01
N GLN A 261 -7.21 23.75 13.28
CA GLN A 261 -6.88 24.59 14.44
C GLN A 261 -7.16 23.88 15.77
N VAL A 262 -8.27 23.14 15.85
CA VAL A 262 -8.64 22.34 17.02
C VAL A 262 -7.64 21.20 17.23
N VAL A 263 -7.25 20.50 16.17
CA VAL A 263 -6.24 19.42 16.24
C VAL A 263 -4.91 19.95 16.75
N ASN A 264 -4.42 21.07 16.20
CA ASN A 264 -3.17 21.68 16.64
C ASN A 264 -3.25 22.14 18.10
N LYS A 265 -4.36 22.76 18.51
CA LYS A 265 -4.56 23.18 19.90
C LYS A 265 -4.58 21.96 20.85
N ALA A 266 -5.32 20.91 20.53
CA ALA A 266 -5.36 19.68 21.33
C ALA A 266 -3.99 18.99 21.40
N HIS A 267 -3.20 19.01 20.31
CA HIS A 267 -1.84 18.47 20.31
C HIS A 267 -0.90 19.27 21.23
N CYS A 268 -0.93 20.60 21.16
CA CYS A 268 -0.12 21.46 22.04
C CYS A 268 -0.46 21.29 23.52
N GLU A 269 -1.73 21.05 23.84
CA GLU A 269 -2.20 20.83 25.22
C GLU A 269 -2.05 19.38 25.70
N GLY A 270 -1.63 18.45 24.84
CA GLY A 270 -1.52 17.01 25.18
C GLY A 270 -2.85 16.24 25.17
N GLU A 271 -3.94 16.87 24.75
CA GLU A 271 -5.31 16.34 24.76
C GLU A 271 -5.71 15.65 23.44
N LEU A 272 -4.77 15.47 22.51
CA LEU A 272 -5.04 14.87 21.20
C LEU A 272 -5.55 13.43 21.31
N ALA A 273 -5.03 12.66 22.27
CA ALA A 273 -5.46 11.27 22.48
C ALA A 273 -6.94 11.21 22.91
N GLU A 274 -7.37 12.09 23.81
CA GLU A 274 -8.75 12.15 24.26
C GLU A 274 -9.70 12.61 23.15
N LEU A 275 -9.25 13.55 22.30
CA LEU A 275 -10.00 13.97 21.10
C LEU A 275 -10.25 12.78 20.14
N ILE A 276 -9.23 11.96 19.88
CA ILE A 276 -9.32 10.80 18.98
C ILE A 276 -10.28 9.74 19.54
N VAL A 277 -10.22 9.46 20.84
CA VAL A 277 -11.08 8.45 21.48
C VAL A 277 -12.55 8.87 21.44
N ASN A 278 -12.84 10.16 21.59
CA ASN A 278 -14.21 10.66 21.66
C ASN A 278 -14.76 11.17 20.32
N MET A 279 -14.07 11.05 19.17
CA MET A 279 -14.61 11.53 17.90
C MET A 279 -15.73 10.65 17.34
N LYS A 280 -16.69 11.24 16.63
CA LYS A 280 -17.78 10.57 15.91
C LYS A 280 -17.62 10.74 14.39
N ILE A 281 -17.89 9.67 13.65
CA ILE A 281 -17.87 9.67 12.18
C ILE A 281 -19.25 10.10 11.68
N SER A 282 -19.32 11.27 11.04
CA SER A 282 -20.55 11.76 10.43
C SER A 282 -21.06 10.76 9.39
N GLY A 283 -22.32 10.32 9.52
CA GLY A 283 -22.97 9.39 8.58
C GLY A 283 -22.84 7.90 8.91
N LEU A 284 -22.18 7.53 10.01
CA LEU A 284 -22.02 6.13 10.46
C LEU A 284 -22.60 5.94 11.88
N GLY A 285 -23.92 6.07 12.01
CA GLY A 285 -24.71 5.47 13.10
C GLY A 285 -24.89 6.27 14.39
N GLU A 286 -26.16 6.25 14.84
CA GLU A 286 -26.76 6.70 16.11
C GLU A 286 -26.96 8.22 16.31
N ASP A 287 -28.06 8.70 15.69
CA ASP A 287 -28.95 9.71 16.30
C ASP A 287 -29.56 9.18 17.61
#